data_AF-A0A2W4QV24-F1
#
_entry.id   AF-A0A2W4QV24-F1
#
_cell.length_a   1.000
_cell.length_b   1.000
_cell.length_c   1.000
_cell.angle_alpha   90.00
_cell.angle_beta   90.00
_cell.angle_gamma   90.00
#
_symmetry.space_group_name_H-M   'P 1'
#
loop_
_entity.id
_entity.type
_entity.pdbx_description
1 polymer ?
#
loop_
_entity_poly.entity_id
_entity_poly.type
_entity_poly.pdbx_seq_one_letter_code
_entity_poly.pdbx_strand_id
1 'polypeptide(L)'
;MPDIIHYEELTWPEIAALPRDLPLILPLGLGYDPALLQRAVGDEPVCLLPPLPYGFPGSEVEVAAELLNRVISALFDGPKEEGFSRFYLAHDGAFTGAVPGVQPLVVPRDRTAEPPPLHATPERVILIPCGHTEQHGYHLPVNTDTVIIDAIASRVCRVIPAEAEMLPALPYGVSMYRSAFAGTFNMTGRVFEDFLLDVLDALIERGADRFYLMSGHGGNCSFLTNVVKYIGDRHWHVFAATTWLHTSGHLGAPALERYRRSQRGGMGHAGELETSYMLYLRPDLCRMERVVDETDFISTPNFYMDWIEGGALVL
;
A
#
# COMPACT_ATOMS: atom_id res chain seq x y z
N MET A 1 23.67 11.28 15.41
CA MET A 1 23.27 11.54 14.01
C MET A 1 21.84 12.04 14.08
N PRO A 2 21.40 13.01 13.26
CA PRO A 2 19.99 13.39 13.30
C PRO A 2 19.17 12.15 12.90
N ASP A 3 18.07 11.91 13.61
CA ASP A 3 17.28 10.69 13.45
C ASP A 3 16.66 10.63 12.05
N ILE A 4 16.93 9.53 11.33
CA ILE A 4 16.24 9.17 10.10
C ILE A 4 15.06 8.30 10.50
N ILE A 5 13.86 8.82 10.28
CA ILE A 5 12.61 8.17 10.69
C ILE A 5 12.01 7.49 9.46
N HIS A 6 11.58 6.24 9.60
CA HIS A 6 10.84 5.52 8.57
C HIS A 6 9.34 5.61 8.90
N TYR A 7 8.60 6.43 8.15
CA TYR A 7 7.19 6.72 8.42
C TYR A 7 6.35 5.45 8.53
N GLU A 8 6.63 4.50 7.64
CA GLU A 8 5.86 3.28 7.46
C GLU A 8 5.94 2.33 8.66
N GLU A 9 6.97 2.47 9.50
CA GLU A 9 7.20 1.65 10.69
C GLU A 9 6.59 2.26 11.97
N LEU A 10 6.00 3.45 11.87
CA LEU A 10 5.38 4.15 12.99
C LEU A 10 3.93 3.73 13.17
N THR A 11 3.46 3.79 14.41
CA THR A 11 2.03 3.76 14.76
C THR A 11 1.41 5.15 14.58
N TRP A 12 0.08 5.25 14.45
CA TRP A 12 -0.57 6.56 14.30
C TRP A 12 -0.31 7.54 15.46
N PRO A 13 -0.20 7.12 16.75
CA PRO A 13 0.14 8.05 17.83
C PRO A 13 1.56 8.59 17.73
N GLU A 14 2.51 7.78 17.23
CA GLU A 14 3.88 8.21 16.98
C GLU A 14 3.94 9.25 15.85
N ILE A 15 3.17 9.02 14.78
CA ILE A 15 3.01 9.99 13.69
C ILE A 15 2.36 11.28 14.19
N ALA A 16 1.34 11.17 15.06
CA ALA A 16 0.67 12.32 15.65
C ALA A 16 1.62 13.21 16.48
N ALA A 17 2.68 12.62 17.06
CA ALA A 17 3.69 13.31 17.83
C ALA A 17 4.84 13.92 17.00
N LEU A 18 4.90 13.66 15.69
CA LEU A 18 5.96 14.20 14.84
C LEU A 18 5.87 15.73 14.71
N PRO A 19 7.00 16.45 14.67
CA PRO A 19 7.02 17.87 14.34
C PRO A 19 6.43 18.11 12.94
N ARG A 20 5.56 19.12 12.82
CA ARG A 20 4.86 19.41 11.55
C ARG A 20 5.72 20.20 10.56
N ASP A 21 6.88 20.65 11.00
CA ASP A 21 7.96 21.18 10.17
C ASP A 21 9.04 20.12 9.86
N LEU A 22 8.83 18.85 10.21
CA LEU A 22 9.73 17.76 9.83
C LEU A 22 9.68 17.54 8.31
N PRO A 23 10.83 17.49 7.60
CA PRO A 23 10.88 17.10 6.19
C PRO A 23 10.27 15.72 5.95
N LEU A 24 9.21 15.65 5.15
CA LEU A 24 8.70 14.40 4.60
C LEU A 24 9.26 14.19 3.20
N ILE A 25 9.98 13.08 3.01
CA ILE A 25 10.63 12.74 1.74
C ILE A 25 9.94 11.53 1.14
N LEU A 26 9.31 11.68 -0.03
CA LEU A 26 8.78 10.58 -0.84
C LEU A 26 9.84 10.13 -1.86
N PRO A 27 10.38 8.91 -1.75
CA PRO A 27 11.27 8.36 -2.76
C PRO A 27 10.50 7.81 -3.96
N LEU A 28 10.97 8.12 -5.18
CA LEU A 28 10.57 7.43 -6.40
C LEU A 28 11.50 6.22 -6.63
N GLY A 29 11.04 5.04 -6.22
CA GLY A 29 11.79 3.80 -6.29
C GLY A 29 12.64 3.48 -5.06
N LEU A 30 13.38 2.39 -5.15
CA LEU A 30 14.27 1.87 -4.10
C LEU A 30 15.74 2.29 -4.33
N GLY A 31 16.58 2.03 -3.32
CA GLY A 31 18.04 2.14 -3.43
C GLY A 31 18.65 3.48 -3.06
N TYR A 32 17.88 4.40 -2.47
CA TYR A 32 18.43 5.64 -1.94
C TYR A 32 19.22 5.39 -0.66
N ASP A 33 20.40 6.02 -0.54
CA ASP A 33 21.12 6.12 0.74
C ASP A 33 20.39 7.14 1.63
N PRO A 34 19.82 6.73 2.78
CA PRO A 34 19.11 7.64 3.68
C PRO A 34 19.98 8.81 4.16
N ALA A 35 21.30 8.62 4.32
CA ALA A 35 22.21 9.68 4.73
C ALA A 35 22.44 10.71 3.62
N LEU A 36 22.36 10.31 2.34
CA LEU A 36 22.39 11.26 1.23
C LEU A 36 21.09 12.07 1.14
N LEU A 37 19.94 11.45 1.36
CA LEU A 37 18.65 12.14 1.42
C LEU A 37 18.61 13.18 2.55
N GLN A 38 19.08 12.80 3.74
CA GLN A 38 19.18 13.71 4.89
C GLN A 38 20.13 14.89 4.61
N ARG A 39 21.31 14.64 4.04
CA ARG A 39 22.24 15.71 3.62
C ARG A 39 21.61 16.67 2.62
N ALA A 40 20.82 16.15 1.68
CA ALA A 40 20.18 16.96 0.64
C ALA A 40 19.15 17.96 1.19
N VAL A 41 18.65 17.75 2.41
CA VAL A 41 17.73 18.68 3.08
C VAL A 41 18.37 19.47 4.23
N GLY A 42 19.70 19.39 4.40
CA GLY A 42 20.43 20.23 5.36
C GLY A 42 20.84 19.56 6.67
N ASP A 43 20.99 18.21 6.68
CA ASP A 43 21.49 17.45 7.84
C ASP A 43 20.62 17.58 9.12
N GLU A 44 19.32 17.82 8.94
CA GLU A 44 18.33 17.80 10.01
C GLU A 44 17.63 16.43 10.12
N PRO A 45 16.87 16.15 11.21
CA PRO A 45 16.01 14.97 11.25
C PRO A 45 15.04 14.95 10.07
N VAL A 46 14.81 13.78 9.48
CA VAL A 46 13.92 13.61 8.32
C VAL A 46 13.01 12.41 8.51
N CYS A 47 11.86 12.44 7.84
CA CYS A 47 10.97 11.29 7.76
C CYS A 47 10.85 10.80 6.32
N LEU A 48 11.27 9.57 6.10
CA LEU A 48 11.16 8.89 4.82
C LEU A 48 9.78 8.23 4.72
N LEU A 49 9.02 8.60 3.69
CA LEU A 49 7.76 7.97 3.34
C LEU A 49 8.01 6.64 2.63
N PRO A 50 7.05 5.69 2.64
CA PRO A 50 7.12 4.51 1.81
C PRO A 50 7.44 4.89 0.35
N PRO A 51 8.40 4.24 -0.31
CA PRO A 51 8.72 4.57 -1.70
C PRO A 51 7.54 4.29 -2.62
N LEU A 52 7.35 5.13 -3.64
CA LEU A 52 6.49 4.76 -4.78
C LEU A 52 7.29 3.79 -5.65
N PRO A 53 6.92 2.49 -5.74
CA PRO A 53 7.82 1.48 -6.28
C PRO A 53 7.89 1.44 -7.82
N TYR A 54 6.87 1.97 -8.49
CA TYR A 54 6.76 2.05 -9.95
C TYR A 54 5.78 3.15 -10.35
N GLY A 55 5.63 3.37 -11.66
CA GLY A 55 4.80 4.42 -12.25
C GLY A 55 5.55 5.72 -12.48
N PHE A 56 6.85 5.76 -12.18
CA PHE A 56 7.70 6.91 -12.43
C PHE A 56 8.69 6.66 -13.57
N PRO A 57 9.21 7.71 -14.24
CA PRO A 57 10.18 7.56 -15.32
C PRO A 57 11.41 6.76 -14.88
N GLY A 58 11.76 5.72 -15.63
CA GLY A 58 12.87 4.81 -15.34
C GLY A 58 12.56 3.71 -14.33
N SER A 59 11.28 3.49 -13.99
CA SER A 59 10.83 2.31 -13.23
C SER A 59 10.40 1.16 -14.16
N GLU A 60 10.16 -0.02 -13.60
CA GLU A 60 9.75 -1.22 -14.33
C GLU A 60 8.46 -1.03 -15.16
N VAL A 61 7.56 -0.18 -14.68
CA VAL A 61 6.32 0.20 -15.38
C VAL A 61 6.13 1.70 -15.20
N GLU A 62 6.03 2.46 -16.28
CA GLU A 62 5.80 3.90 -16.24
C GLU A 62 4.32 4.22 -16.47
N VAL A 63 3.81 5.28 -15.86
CA VAL A 63 2.49 5.84 -16.17
C VAL A 63 2.62 7.23 -16.80
N ALA A 64 1.52 7.77 -17.32
CA ALA A 64 1.53 9.12 -17.89
C ALA A 64 2.05 10.17 -16.88
N ALA A 65 2.87 11.12 -17.35
CA ALA A 65 3.51 12.12 -16.49
C ALA A 65 2.48 12.98 -15.74
N GLU A 66 1.37 13.34 -16.39
CA GLU A 66 0.26 14.07 -15.78
C GLU A 66 -0.41 13.26 -14.67
N LEU A 67 -0.55 11.94 -14.87
CA LEU A 67 -1.12 11.05 -13.88
C LEU A 67 -0.17 10.89 -12.68
N LEU A 68 1.12 10.70 -12.91
CA LEU A 68 2.12 10.67 -11.83
C LEU A 68 2.10 11.95 -10.98
N ASN A 69 1.97 13.12 -11.60
CA ASN A 69 1.84 14.38 -10.86
C ASN A 69 0.57 14.39 -9.99
N ARG A 70 -0.55 13.85 -10.48
CA ARG A 70 -1.80 13.70 -9.69
C ARG A 70 -1.62 12.73 -8.53
N VAL A 71 -0.92 11.60 -8.75
CA VAL A 71 -0.56 10.63 -7.71
C VAL A 71 0.23 11.32 -6.61
N ILE A 72 1.36 11.96 -6.95
CA ILE A 72 2.23 12.61 -5.96
C ILE A 72 1.47 13.72 -5.22
N SER A 73 0.64 14.51 -5.91
CA SER A 73 -0.19 15.52 -5.27
C SER A 73 -1.12 14.90 -4.23
N ALA A 74 -1.87 13.86 -4.60
CA ALA A 74 -2.82 13.19 -3.72
C ALA A 74 -2.14 12.60 -2.48
N LEU A 75 -0.96 11.99 -2.64
CA LEU A 75 -0.19 11.44 -1.52
C LEU A 75 0.19 12.51 -0.49
N PHE A 76 0.47 13.74 -0.90
CA PHE A 76 0.79 14.81 0.04
C PHE A 76 -0.42 15.57 0.59
N ASP A 77 -1.63 15.35 0.08
CA ASP A 77 -2.82 16.06 0.55
C ASP A 77 -3.19 15.69 2.00
N GLY A 78 -3.08 14.41 2.37
CA GLY A 78 -3.28 13.95 3.76
C GLY A 78 -2.30 14.62 4.74
N PRO A 79 -0.98 14.47 4.54
CA PRO A 79 0.02 15.16 5.37
C PRO A 79 -0.17 16.69 5.45
N LYS A 80 -0.58 17.36 4.37
CA LYS A 80 -0.89 18.81 4.40
C LYS A 80 -2.07 19.11 5.31
N GLU A 81 -3.13 18.30 5.27
CA GLU A 81 -4.29 18.45 6.16
C GLU A 81 -3.96 18.18 7.62
N GLU A 82 -3.01 17.27 7.88
CA GLU A 82 -2.43 17.03 9.21
C GLU A 82 -1.47 18.16 9.67
N GLY A 83 -1.22 19.16 8.82
CA GLY A 83 -0.41 20.34 9.14
C GLY A 83 1.07 20.22 8.80
N PHE A 84 1.53 19.13 8.18
CA PHE A 84 2.90 19.07 7.68
C PHE A 84 3.15 20.15 6.61
N SER A 85 4.35 20.70 6.56
CA SER A 85 4.65 21.88 5.76
C SER A 85 5.84 21.75 4.81
N ARG A 86 6.61 20.67 4.91
CA ARG A 86 7.87 20.48 4.18
C ARG A 86 7.87 19.14 3.46
N PHE A 87 7.66 19.19 2.15
CA PHE A 87 7.51 18.01 1.30
C PHE A 87 8.59 17.96 0.24
N TYR A 88 9.20 16.79 0.11
CA TYR A 88 10.27 16.54 -0.83
C TYR A 88 9.99 15.29 -1.64
N LEU A 89 10.36 15.32 -2.91
CA LEU A 89 10.29 14.19 -3.83
C LEU A 89 11.70 13.80 -4.24
N ALA A 90 12.20 12.66 -3.76
CA ALA A 90 13.50 12.16 -4.13
C ALA A 90 13.42 11.39 -5.46
N HIS A 91 14.28 11.77 -6.41
CA HIS A 91 14.37 11.13 -7.72
C HIS A 91 15.83 11.10 -8.21
N ASP A 92 16.16 10.21 -9.13
CA ASP A 92 17.53 10.05 -9.66
C ASP A 92 17.84 10.93 -10.89
N GLY A 93 17.00 11.95 -11.13
CA GLY A 93 17.09 12.85 -12.29
C GLY A 93 16.19 12.47 -13.47
N ALA A 94 15.53 11.31 -13.46
CA ALA A 94 14.61 10.90 -14.53
C ALA A 94 13.27 11.66 -14.50
N PHE A 95 12.77 11.99 -13.31
CA PHE A 95 11.55 12.78 -13.15
C PHE A 95 11.78 14.25 -13.52
N THR A 96 10.95 14.77 -14.43
CA THR A 96 10.98 16.16 -14.93
C THR A 96 9.70 16.95 -14.62
N GLY A 97 8.74 16.32 -13.93
CA GLY A 97 7.48 16.95 -13.55
C GLY A 97 7.65 18.01 -12.45
N ALA A 98 6.57 18.73 -12.18
CA ALA A 98 6.51 19.71 -11.10
C ALA A 98 5.18 19.56 -10.35
N VAL A 99 5.27 19.35 -9.04
CA VAL A 99 4.10 19.22 -8.16
C VAL A 99 4.08 20.41 -7.20
N PRO A 100 3.05 21.28 -7.24
CA PRO A 100 2.98 22.45 -6.39
C PRO A 100 3.14 22.13 -4.90
N GLY A 101 4.04 22.84 -4.23
CA GLY A 101 4.32 22.66 -2.80
C GLY A 101 5.22 21.47 -2.46
N VAL A 102 5.75 20.76 -3.46
CA VAL A 102 6.69 19.64 -3.28
C VAL A 102 8.03 20.00 -3.91
N GLN A 103 9.10 19.90 -3.14
CA GLN A 103 10.45 20.26 -3.57
C GLN A 103 11.17 19.04 -4.18
N PRO A 104 11.68 19.11 -5.42
CA PRO A 104 12.44 18.01 -5.98
C PRO A 104 13.81 17.87 -5.30
N LEU A 105 14.22 16.63 -5.02
CA LEU A 105 15.55 16.28 -4.53
C LEU A 105 16.20 15.31 -5.53
N VAL A 106 17.17 15.81 -6.29
CA VAL A 106 17.95 14.98 -7.20
C VAL A 106 19.05 14.28 -6.41
N VAL A 107 18.87 12.98 -6.17
CA VAL A 107 19.81 12.16 -5.39
C VAL A 107 20.06 10.86 -6.15
N PRO A 108 21.32 10.41 -6.33
CA PRO A 108 21.58 9.13 -6.95
C PRO A 108 21.05 7.98 -6.09
N ARG A 109 20.56 6.92 -6.75
CA ARG A 109 20.09 5.70 -6.10
C ARG A 109 20.78 4.48 -6.71
N ASP A 110 20.96 3.44 -5.91
CA ASP A 110 21.42 2.14 -6.37
C ASP A 110 20.26 1.36 -7.02
N ARG A 111 20.27 1.30 -8.35
CA ARG A 111 19.23 0.58 -9.11
C ARG A 111 19.30 -0.94 -8.92
N THR A 112 20.39 -1.49 -8.37
CA THR A 112 20.46 -2.93 -8.06
C THR A 112 19.58 -3.33 -6.88
N ALA A 113 19.07 -2.36 -6.11
CA ALA A 113 18.08 -2.58 -5.07
C ALA A 113 16.66 -2.77 -5.61
N GLU A 114 16.41 -2.52 -6.91
CA GLU A 114 15.12 -2.79 -7.54
C GLU A 114 14.89 -4.29 -7.77
N PRO A 115 13.63 -4.74 -7.79
CA PRO A 115 13.32 -6.11 -8.14
C PRO A 115 13.76 -6.42 -9.57
N PRO A 116 14.00 -7.72 -9.89
CA PRO A 116 14.27 -8.11 -11.26
C PRO A 116 13.08 -7.74 -12.17
N PRO A 117 13.34 -7.35 -13.44
CA PRO A 117 12.28 -7.04 -14.39
C PRO A 117 11.30 -8.19 -14.59
N LEU A 118 10.03 -7.83 -14.83
CA LEU A 118 8.99 -8.80 -15.15
C LEU A 118 9.19 -9.36 -16.55
N HIS A 119 8.80 -10.62 -16.74
CA HIS A 119 8.77 -11.20 -18.08
C HIS A 119 7.58 -10.64 -18.87
N ALA A 120 6.47 -10.40 -18.18
CA ALA A 120 5.22 -9.85 -18.71
C ALA A 120 4.72 -10.62 -19.94
N THR A 121 4.61 -11.95 -19.81
CA THR A 121 4.18 -12.85 -20.90
C THR A 121 2.85 -13.54 -20.60
N PRO A 122 2.13 -14.05 -21.62
CA PRO A 122 0.84 -14.72 -21.44
C PRO A 122 0.87 -16.01 -20.60
N GLU A 123 2.05 -16.60 -20.41
CA GLU A 123 2.22 -17.84 -19.63
C GLU A 123 2.18 -17.60 -18.12
N ARG A 124 2.27 -16.34 -17.67
CA ARG A 124 2.34 -15.98 -16.26
C ARG A 124 1.20 -15.07 -15.85
N VAL A 125 0.72 -15.26 -14.62
CA VAL A 125 -0.16 -14.31 -13.95
C VAL A 125 0.72 -13.26 -13.27
N ILE A 126 0.47 -11.99 -13.59
CA ILE A 126 1.08 -10.88 -12.84
C ILE A 126 0.21 -10.59 -11.62
N LEU A 127 0.79 -10.78 -10.45
CA LEU A 127 0.21 -10.37 -9.17
C LEU A 127 0.50 -8.89 -8.93
N ILE A 128 -0.52 -8.13 -8.55
CA ILE A 128 -0.40 -6.71 -8.20
C ILE A 128 -0.84 -6.57 -6.73
N PRO A 129 0.09 -6.64 -5.76
CA PRO A 129 -0.22 -6.42 -4.36
C PRO A 129 -0.48 -4.93 -4.10
N CYS A 130 -1.70 -4.62 -3.65
CA CYS A 130 -2.13 -3.28 -3.30
C CYS A 130 -2.36 -3.20 -1.79
N GLY A 131 -1.36 -2.71 -1.07
CA GLY A 131 -1.43 -2.44 0.36
C GLY A 131 -2.04 -1.06 0.64
N HIS A 132 -1.62 -0.50 1.77
CA HIS A 132 -1.93 0.86 2.18
C HIS A 132 -0.96 1.34 3.27
N THR A 133 -0.97 2.65 3.50
CA THR A 133 -0.32 3.29 4.64
C THR A 133 -1.43 3.95 5.45
N GLU A 134 -1.84 3.29 6.54
CA GLU A 134 -3.01 3.66 7.34
C GLU A 134 -2.82 3.26 8.80
N GLN A 135 -3.41 4.04 9.72
CA GLN A 135 -3.50 3.70 11.15
C GLN A 135 -3.98 2.25 11.35
N HIS A 136 -3.38 1.52 12.29
CA HIS A 136 -3.83 0.18 12.66
C HIS A 136 -3.87 0.06 14.19
N GLY A 137 -4.79 0.79 14.81
CA GLY A 137 -4.88 0.88 16.26
C GLY A 137 -3.60 1.46 16.88
N TYR A 138 -3.46 1.33 18.20
CA TYR A 138 -2.32 1.90 18.92
C TYR A 138 -1.03 1.07 18.80
N HIS A 139 -1.12 -0.18 18.33
CA HIS A 139 -0.03 -1.16 18.44
C HIS A 139 0.62 -1.57 17.13
N LEU A 140 -0.06 -1.48 15.98
CA LEU A 140 0.51 -1.90 14.70
C LEU A 140 1.02 -0.70 13.88
N PRO A 141 2.09 -0.90 13.11
CA PRO A 141 2.64 0.13 12.23
C PRO A 141 1.69 0.42 11.06
N VAL A 142 1.82 1.62 10.48
CA VAL A 142 0.94 2.03 9.37
C VAL A 142 1.15 1.25 8.07
N ASN A 143 2.23 0.48 7.95
CA ASN A 143 2.50 -0.39 6.80
C ASN A 143 1.87 -1.80 6.88
N THR A 144 1.03 -2.08 7.89
CA THR A 144 0.47 -3.41 8.16
C THR A 144 -0.14 -4.06 6.91
N ASP A 145 -1.03 -3.35 6.21
CA ASP A 145 -1.66 -3.82 4.97
C ASP A 145 -0.64 -4.22 3.90
N THR A 146 0.40 -3.41 3.74
CA THR A 146 1.45 -3.59 2.73
C THR A 146 2.34 -4.78 3.06
N VAL A 147 2.78 -4.90 4.32
CA VAL A 147 3.63 -6.01 4.78
C VAL A 147 2.91 -7.36 4.61
N ILE A 148 1.62 -7.42 4.96
CA ILE A 148 0.84 -8.66 4.87
C ILE A 148 0.65 -9.07 3.41
N ILE A 149 0.19 -8.16 2.56
CA ILE A 149 -0.12 -8.51 1.16
C ILE A 149 1.13 -8.82 0.35
N ASP A 150 2.24 -8.13 0.62
CA ASP A 150 3.54 -8.41 0.01
C ASP A 150 4.02 -9.83 0.37
N ALA A 151 3.94 -10.21 1.65
CA ALA A 151 4.36 -11.53 2.12
C ALA A 151 3.55 -12.66 1.46
N ILE A 152 2.24 -12.46 1.27
CA ILE A 152 1.37 -13.43 0.61
C ILE A 152 1.71 -13.53 -0.87
N ALA A 153 1.77 -12.41 -1.60
CA ALA A 153 2.10 -12.39 -3.03
C ALA A 153 3.48 -13.01 -3.29
N SER A 154 4.47 -12.62 -2.49
CA SER A 154 5.83 -13.15 -2.52
C SER A 154 5.85 -14.65 -2.30
N ARG A 155 5.04 -15.15 -1.35
CA ARG A 155 4.95 -16.59 -1.09
C ARG A 155 4.34 -17.34 -2.27
N VAL A 156 3.31 -16.79 -2.92
CA VAL A 156 2.72 -17.38 -4.13
C VAL A 156 3.76 -17.50 -5.24
N CYS A 157 4.46 -16.41 -5.59
CA CYS A 157 5.51 -16.43 -6.61
C CYS A 157 6.64 -17.42 -6.29
N ARG A 158 6.98 -17.62 -5.01
CA ARG A 158 7.97 -18.62 -4.60
C ARG A 158 7.48 -20.07 -4.73
N VAL A 159 6.17 -20.33 -4.63
CA VAL A 159 5.59 -21.67 -4.75
C VAL A 159 5.38 -22.05 -6.21
N ILE A 160 4.97 -21.09 -7.06
CA ILE A 160 4.69 -21.29 -8.48
C ILE A 160 5.50 -20.32 -9.39
N PRO A 161 6.84 -20.29 -9.30
CA PRO A 161 7.68 -19.29 -9.99
C PRO A 161 7.64 -19.39 -11.52
N ALA A 162 7.15 -20.49 -12.08
CA ALA A 162 6.95 -20.65 -13.52
C ALA A 162 5.63 -20.05 -14.01
N GLU A 163 4.66 -19.85 -13.12
CA GLU A 163 3.27 -19.47 -13.44
C GLU A 163 2.89 -18.08 -12.91
N ALA A 164 3.65 -17.53 -11.97
CA ALA A 164 3.35 -16.22 -11.38
C ALA A 164 4.60 -15.38 -11.13
N GLU A 165 4.46 -14.08 -11.37
CA GLU A 165 5.39 -13.03 -11.01
C GLU A 165 4.62 -11.86 -10.41
N MET A 166 5.29 -10.92 -9.75
CA MET A 166 4.61 -9.84 -9.03
C MET A 166 5.31 -8.51 -9.24
N LEU A 167 4.51 -7.45 -9.36
CA LEU A 167 5.02 -6.11 -9.07
C LEU A 167 5.33 -5.98 -7.57
N PRO A 168 6.23 -5.07 -7.17
CA PRO A 168 6.35 -4.67 -5.77
C PRO A 168 5.00 -4.30 -5.17
N ALA A 169 4.82 -4.51 -3.86
CA ALA A 169 3.60 -4.06 -3.21
C ALA A 169 3.48 -2.53 -3.27
N LEU A 170 2.32 -2.04 -3.70
CA LEU A 170 2.00 -0.61 -3.70
C LEU A 170 1.57 -0.20 -2.28
N PRO A 171 2.31 0.68 -1.58
CA PRO A 171 2.01 1.06 -0.21
C PRO A 171 0.92 2.13 -0.09
N TYR A 172 0.26 2.45 -1.20
CA TYR A 172 -0.69 3.54 -1.32
C TYR A 172 -1.97 3.05 -2.00
N GLY A 173 -3.10 3.51 -1.47
CA GLY A 173 -4.42 3.01 -1.85
C GLY A 173 -5.49 4.04 -1.56
N VAL A 174 -6.70 3.58 -1.27
CA VAL A 174 -7.85 4.44 -1.03
C VAL A 174 -8.45 4.15 0.35
N SER A 175 -8.43 5.14 1.25
CA SER A 175 -9.14 5.09 2.53
C SER A 175 -10.19 6.20 2.62
N MET A 176 -11.36 5.87 3.16
CA MET A 176 -12.49 6.80 3.31
C MET A 176 -12.49 7.54 4.65
N TYR A 177 -11.61 7.17 5.59
CA TYR A 177 -11.64 7.61 7.01
C TYR A 177 -10.46 8.49 7.44
N ARG A 178 -9.85 9.17 6.46
CA ARG A 178 -8.66 10.02 6.53
C ARG A 178 -8.54 11.04 7.67
N SER A 179 -9.63 11.55 8.25
CA SER A 179 -9.56 12.67 9.20
C SER A 179 -9.62 12.27 10.67
N ALA A 180 -9.80 10.98 10.97
CA ALA A 180 -9.95 10.53 12.36
C ALA A 180 -8.60 10.33 13.07
N PHE A 181 -7.58 9.92 12.31
CA PHE A 181 -6.25 9.57 12.83
C PHE A 181 -5.16 10.04 11.89
N ALA A 182 -4.01 10.42 12.47
CA ALA A 182 -2.83 10.73 11.69
C ALA A 182 -2.27 9.48 11.00
N GLY A 183 -1.50 9.63 9.93
CA GLY A 183 -0.77 8.50 9.33
C GLY A 183 -1.35 7.90 8.07
N THR A 184 -2.52 8.36 7.64
CA THR A 184 -3.24 7.73 6.54
C THR A 184 -3.03 8.47 5.22
N PHE A 185 -2.42 7.79 4.26
CA PHE A 185 -2.25 8.30 2.89
C PHE A 185 -3.46 7.95 2.03
N ASN A 186 -3.74 8.75 1.00
CA ASN A 186 -4.85 8.47 0.10
C ASN A 186 -4.54 8.92 -1.32
N MET A 187 -4.53 7.99 -2.26
CA MET A 187 -4.41 8.32 -3.68
C MET A 187 -5.69 8.92 -4.25
N THR A 188 -6.82 8.91 -3.52
CA THR A 188 -8.19 9.13 -4.02
C THR A 188 -8.64 8.03 -4.97
N GLY A 189 -9.94 7.75 -4.98
CA GLY A 189 -10.50 6.67 -5.80
C GLY A 189 -10.14 6.74 -7.28
N ARG A 190 -10.34 7.91 -7.91
CA ARG A 190 -10.11 8.07 -9.36
C ARG A 190 -8.66 7.97 -9.75
N VAL A 191 -7.76 8.62 -9.00
CA VAL A 191 -6.32 8.58 -9.31
C VAL A 191 -5.76 7.17 -9.06
N PHE A 192 -6.24 6.45 -8.05
CA PHE A 192 -5.88 5.05 -7.84
C PHE A 192 -6.33 4.14 -8.99
N GLU A 193 -7.58 4.27 -9.44
CA GLU A 193 -8.10 3.53 -10.61
C GLU A 193 -7.32 3.87 -11.88
N ASP A 194 -7.16 5.17 -12.19
CA ASP A 194 -6.39 5.64 -13.35
C ASP A 194 -4.96 5.09 -13.32
N PHE A 195 -4.29 5.14 -12.16
CA PHE A 195 -2.92 4.67 -11.98
C PHE A 195 -2.78 3.18 -12.27
N LEU A 196 -3.66 2.36 -11.70
CA LEU A 196 -3.63 0.92 -11.95
C LEU A 196 -3.99 0.59 -13.40
N LEU A 197 -4.91 1.33 -14.02
CA LEU A 197 -5.23 1.13 -15.44
C LEU A 197 -4.02 1.43 -16.34
N ASP A 198 -3.30 2.54 -16.13
CA ASP A 198 -2.08 2.85 -16.88
C ASP A 198 -0.99 1.78 -16.65
N VAL A 199 -0.83 1.29 -15.42
CA VAL A 199 0.10 0.19 -15.10
C VAL A 199 -0.26 -1.08 -15.86
N LEU A 200 -1.54 -1.46 -15.87
CA LEU A 200 -2.00 -2.65 -16.59
C LEU A 200 -1.85 -2.48 -18.11
N ASP A 201 -2.22 -1.32 -18.65
CA ASP A 201 -2.08 -1.00 -20.07
C ASP A 201 -0.61 -1.15 -20.53
N ALA A 202 0.34 -0.61 -19.76
CA ALA A 202 1.76 -0.74 -20.05
C ALA A 202 2.28 -2.19 -19.98
N LEU A 203 1.74 -3.02 -19.08
CA LEU A 203 2.08 -4.45 -19.01
C LEU A 203 1.45 -5.25 -20.16
N ILE A 204 0.24 -4.89 -20.60
CA ILE A 204 -0.43 -5.49 -21.76
C ILE A 204 0.36 -5.22 -23.04
N GLU A 205 0.88 -3.99 -23.21
CA GLU A 205 1.74 -3.62 -24.33
C GLU A 205 3.01 -4.47 -24.41
N ARG A 206 3.49 -4.99 -23.27
CA ARG A 206 4.64 -5.90 -23.18
C ARG A 206 4.28 -7.37 -23.44
N GLY A 207 3.00 -7.71 -23.42
CA GLY A 207 2.48 -9.04 -23.75
C GLY A 207 1.75 -9.77 -22.61
N ALA A 208 1.59 -9.16 -21.43
CA ALA A 208 0.87 -9.80 -20.33
C ALA A 208 -0.65 -9.80 -20.58
N ASP A 209 -1.32 -10.91 -20.32
CA ASP A 209 -2.77 -11.05 -20.53
C ASP A 209 -3.54 -11.52 -19.28
N ARG A 210 -2.84 -11.75 -18.16
CA ARG A 210 -3.40 -12.28 -16.91
C ARG A 210 -2.95 -11.46 -15.72
N PHE A 211 -3.90 -10.88 -15.01
CA PHE A 211 -3.66 -10.03 -13.85
C PHE A 211 -4.47 -10.48 -12.64
N TYR A 212 -3.84 -10.43 -11.48
CA TYR A 212 -4.50 -10.69 -10.20
C TYR A 212 -4.19 -9.57 -9.21
N LEU A 213 -5.15 -8.68 -9.02
CA LEU A 213 -5.03 -7.52 -8.14
C LEU A 213 -5.38 -7.94 -6.71
N MET A 214 -4.38 -7.97 -5.84
CA MET A 214 -4.49 -8.49 -4.47
C MET A 214 -4.66 -7.34 -3.50
N SER A 215 -5.81 -7.27 -2.83
CA SER A 215 -6.03 -6.23 -1.83
C SER A 215 -5.46 -6.62 -0.47
N GLY A 216 -4.55 -5.80 0.06
CA GLY A 216 -4.15 -5.81 1.47
C GLY A 216 -5.10 -5.01 2.36
N HIS A 217 -5.76 -4.00 1.78
CA HIS A 217 -6.58 -3.02 2.49
C HIS A 217 -8.05 -3.09 2.08
N GLY A 218 -8.98 -2.98 3.04
CA GLY A 218 -10.43 -3.04 2.77
C GLY A 218 -10.95 -1.93 1.86
N GLY A 219 -10.45 -0.70 2.02
CA GLY A 219 -10.90 0.46 1.23
C GLY A 219 -10.58 0.39 -0.27
N ASN A 220 -9.63 -0.45 -0.68
CA ASN A 220 -9.26 -0.61 -2.10
C ASN A 220 -10.32 -1.41 -2.90
N CYS A 221 -11.16 -2.22 -2.25
CA CYS A 221 -11.86 -3.33 -2.90
C CYS A 221 -12.84 -2.93 -4.01
N SER A 222 -13.64 -1.89 -3.79
CA SER A 222 -14.57 -1.39 -4.81
C SER A 222 -13.82 -0.81 -6.01
N PHE A 223 -12.68 -0.15 -5.77
CA PHE A 223 -11.86 0.45 -6.81
C PHE A 223 -11.12 -0.62 -7.64
N LEU A 224 -10.57 -1.65 -6.99
CA LEU A 224 -9.97 -2.78 -7.70
C LEU A 224 -11.01 -3.53 -8.56
N THR A 225 -12.25 -3.66 -8.07
CA THR A 225 -13.35 -4.21 -8.86
C THR A 225 -13.61 -3.37 -10.10
N ASN A 226 -13.64 -2.04 -9.98
CA ASN A 226 -13.79 -1.14 -11.12
C ASN A 226 -12.62 -1.27 -12.11
N VAL A 227 -11.37 -1.29 -11.64
CA VAL A 227 -10.19 -1.51 -12.49
C VAL A 227 -10.32 -2.79 -13.32
N VAL A 228 -10.72 -3.91 -12.68
CA VAL A 228 -10.96 -5.18 -13.37
C VAL A 228 -12.03 -5.04 -14.47
N LYS A 229 -13.10 -4.28 -14.24
CA LYS A 229 -14.14 -4.07 -15.25
C LYS A 229 -13.66 -3.17 -16.38
N TYR A 230 -12.99 -2.07 -16.08
CA TYR A 230 -12.49 -1.14 -17.08
C TYR A 230 -11.40 -1.74 -17.95
N ILE A 231 -10.47 -2.51 -17.38
CA ILE A 231 -9.41 -3.15 -18.18
C ILE A 231 -9.97 -4.22 -19.11
N GLY A 232 -10.95 -5.01 -18.65
CA GLY A 232 -11.61 -6.02 -19.49
C GLY A 232 -12.46 -5.41 -20.61
N ASP A 233 -13.02 -4.21 -20.40
CA ASP A 233 -13.72 -3.44 -21.44
C ASP A 233 -12.74 -2.88 -22.49
N ARG A 234 -11.58 -2.37 -22.04
CA ARG A 234 -10.49 -1.89 -22.94
C ARG A 234 -9.86 -3.03 -23.74
N HIS A 235 -9.69 -4.20 -23.14
CA HIS A 235 -8.92 -5.31 -23.70
C HIS A 235 -9.67 -6.64 -23.56
N TRP A 236 -10.48 -6.96 -24.57
CA TRP A 236 -11.35 -8.16 -24.57
C TRP A 236 -10.61 -9.50 -24.39
N HIS A 237 -9.30 -9.55 -24.66
CA HIS A 237 -8.47 -10.75 -24.58
C HIS A 237 -7.78 -10.91 -23.21
N VAL A 238 -7.88 -9.90 -22.33
CA VAL A 238 -7.24 -9.89 -21.01
C VAL A 238 -8.15 -10.53 -19.98
N PHE A 239 -7.55 -11.35 -19.12
CA PHE A 239 -8.18 -11.83 -17.90
C PHE A 239 -7.64 -11.05 -16.70
N ALA A 240 -8.51 -10.31 -16.02
CA ALA A 240 -8.19 -9.65 -14.76
C ALA A 240 -9.14 -10.15 -13.66
N ALA A 241 -8.59 -10.38 -12.48
CA ALA A 241 -9.35 -10.72 -11.29
C ALA A 241 -8.83 -9.94 -10.09
N THR A 242 -9.65 -9.84 -9.05
CA THR A 242 -9.25 -9.27 -7.77
C THR A 242 -9.82 -10.10 -6.63
N THR A 243 -9.13 -10.08 -5.51
CA THR A 243 -9.63 -10.63 -4.25
C THR A 243 -9.52 -9.59 -3.15
N TRP A 244 -10.60 -9.51 -2.40
CA TRP A 244 -10.60 -9.00 -1.04
C TRP A 244 -10.50 -10.19 -0.08
N LEU A 245 -10.03 -9.96 1.14
CA LEU A 245 -9.86 -10.99 2.19
C LEU A 245 -9.13 -12.22 1.64
N HIS A 246 -7.81 -12.14 1.55
CA HIS A 246 -6.95 -13.20 1.04
C HIS A 246 -7.13 -14.58 1.75
N THR A 247 -7.86 -14.63 2.87
CA THR A 247 -8.27 -15.85 3.58
C THR A 247 -9.79 -16.11 3.61
N SER A 248 -10.61 -15.44 2.80
CA SER A 248 -12.07 -15.72 2.70
C SER A 248 -12.42 -16.98 1.88
N GLY A 249 -11.43 -17.57 1.20
CA GLY A 249 -11.63 -18.77 0.38
C GLY A 249 -11.85 -20.05 1.19
N HIS A 250 -12.15 -21.14 0.48
CA HIS A 250 -12.51 -22.45 1.04
C HIS A 250 -11.45 -23.09 1.96
N LEU A 251 -10.20 -22.63 1.92
CA LEU A 251 -9.13 -23.04 2.86
C LEU A 251 -8.96 -22.05 4.01
N GLY A 252 -8.96 -20.76 3.71
CA GLY A 252 -8.71 -19.71 4.69
C GLY A 252 -9.85 -19.56 5.69
N ALA A 253 -11.10 -19.55 5.23
CA ALA A 253 -12.24 -19.30 6.11
C ALA A 253 -12.39 -20.37 7.21
N PRO A 254 -12.30 -21.69 6.89
CA PRO A 254 -12.30 -22.71 7.94
C PRO A 254 -11.07 -22.66 8.86
N ALA A 255 -9.91 -22.23 8.35
CA ALA A 255 -8.72 -22.06 9.18
C ALA A 255 -8.91 -20.92 10.19
N LEU A 256 -9.46 -19.79 9.76
CA LEU A 256 -9.77 -18.68 10.66
C LEU A 256 -10.79 -19.07 11.72
N GLU A 257 -11.88 -19.74 11.35
CA GLU A 257 -12.87 -20.22 12.32
C GLU A 257 -12.23 -21.15 13.36
N ARG A 258 -11.30 -22.01 12.94
CA ARG A 258 -10.61 -22.95 13.83
C ARG A 258 -9.63 -22.27 14.80
N TYR A 259 -8.92 -21.24 14.34
CA TYR A 259 -7.81 -20.64 15.10
C TYR A 259 -8.17 -19.33 15.82
N ARG A 260 -9.27 -18.69 15.44
CA ARG A 260 -9.79 -17.46 16.05
C ARG A 260 -9.94 -17.62 17.56
N ARG A 261 -9.52 -16.60 18.30
CA ARG A 261 -9.70 -16.49 19.75
C ARG A 261 -10.62 -15.33 20.13
N SER A 262 -10.72 -14.31 19.28
CA SER A 262 -11.52 -13.12 19.45
C SER A 262 -13.00 -13.41 19.20
N GLN A 263 -13.84 -12.56 19.77
CA GLN A 263 -15.26 -12.58 19.46
C GLN A 263 -15.50 -12.08 18.03
N ARG A 264 -16.73 -12.27 17.55
CA ARG A 264 -17.18 -11.68 16.28
C ARG A 264 -16.91 -10.17 16.30
N GLY A 265 -16.26 -9.66 15.26
CA GLY A 265 -15.77 -8.28 15.14
C GLY A 265 -14.30 -8.08 15.50
N GLY A 266 -13.64 -9.06 16.14
CA GLY A 266 -12.24 -8.96 16.54
C GLY A 266 -11.20 -9.25 15.44
N MET A 267 -11.60 -9.38 14.17
CA MET A 267 -10.69 -9.60 13.03
C MET A 267 -10.90 -8.62 11.85
N GLY A 268 -11.61 -7.51 12.06
CA GLY A 268 -11.91 -6.55 10.99
C GLY A 268 -10.71 -5.70 10.57
N HIS A 269 -10.19 -4.89 11.49
CA HIS A 269 -9.09 -3.95 11.26
C HIS A 269 -8.29 -3.76 12.55
N ALA A 270 -6.95 -3.78 12.45
CA ALA A 270 -6.00 -3.88 13.56
C ALA A 270 -6.29 -5.03 14.56
N GLY A 271 -7.14 -5.97 14.17
CA GLY A 271 -7.67 -7.03 15.03
C GLY A 271 -6.70 -8.19 15.20
N GLU A 272 -7.21 -9.30 15.73
CA GLU A 272 -6.43 -10.51 15.98
C GLU A 272 -5.73 -11.02 14.72
N LEU A 273 -6.38 -10.97 13.56
CA LEU A 273 -5.83 -11.53 12.33
C LEU A 273 -4.57 -10.78 11.87
N GLU A 274 -4.68 -9.48 11.67
CA GLU A 274 -3.57 -8.63 11.23
C GLU A 274 -2.46 -8.60 12.28
N THR A 275 -2.82 -8.49 13.56
CA THR A 275 -1.86 -8.56 14.66
C THR A 275 -1.09 -9.90 14.64
N SER A 276 -1.78 -11.02 14.40
CA SER A 276 -1.15 -12.33 14.31
C SER A 276 -0.19 -12.44 13.12
N TYR A 277 -0.56 -11.87 11.96
CA TYR A 277 0.35 -11.81 10.81
C TYR A 277 1.57 -10.94 11.09
N MET A 278 1.38 -9.76 11.68
CA MET A 278 2.47 -8.86 11.99
C MET A 278 3.40 -9.43 13.06
N LEU A 279 2.89 -10.12 14.08
CA LEU A 279 3.71 -10.84 15.05
C LEU A 279 4.55 -11.96 14.42
N TYR A 280 4.10 -12.55 13.30
CA TYR A 280 4.87 -13.53 12.55
C TYR A 280 5.89 -12.88 11.59
N LEU A 281 5.50 -11.80 10.91
CA LEU A 281 6.30 -11.18 9.84
C LEU A 281 7.30 -10.13 10.36
N ARG A 282 6.85 -9.25 11.25
CA ARG A 282 7.57 -8.09 11.81
C ARG A 282 7.22 -7.87 13.28
N PRO A 283 7.53 -8.84 14.17
CA PRO A 283 7.24 -8.69 15.61
C PRO A 283 7.95 -7.49 16.24
N ASP A 284 9.06 -7.04 15.65
CA ASP A 284 9.82 -5.85 16.05
C ASP A 284 9.02 -4.54 15.91
N LEU A 285 8.01 -4.52 15.02
CA LEU A 285 7.16 -3.35 14.81
C LEU A 285 5.89 -3.34 15.68
N CYS A 286 5.57 -4.45 16.36
CA CYS A 286 4.34 -4.57 17.13
C CYS A 286 4.52 -4.02 18.55
N ARG A 287 3.83 -2.92 18.90
CA ARG A 287 3.80 -2.32 20.24
C ARG A 287 2.73 -3.01 21.10
N MET A 288 2.93 -4.30 21.39
CA MET A 288 1.91 -5.14 22.04
C MET A 288 1.47 -4.62 23.42
N GLU A 289 2.30 -3.83 24.09
CA GLU A 289 1.98 -3.14 25.34
C GLU A 289 0.91 -2.04 25.19
N ARG A 290 0.60 -1.62 23.96
CA ARG A 290 -0.40 -0.59 23.62
C ARG A 290 -1.73 -1.17 23.14
N VAL A 291 -1.86 -2.49 23.07
CA VAL A 291 -3.09 -3.15 22.61
C VAL A 291 -4.24 -2.80 23.55
N VAL A 292 -5.36 -2.41 22.96
CA VAL A 292 -6.62 -2.11 23.64
C VAL A 292 -7.77 -2.76 22.86
N ASP A 293 -8.85 -3.11 23.55
CA ASP A 293 -10.06 -3.60 22.89
C ASP A 293 -10.84 -2.42 22.30
N GLU A 294 -10.91 -2.35 20.97
CA GLU A 294 -11.68 -1.37 20.20
C GLU A 294 -12.71 -2.09 19.31
N THR A 295 -13.74 -2.66 19.92
CA THR A 295 -14.75 -3.47 19.21
C THR A 295 -16.11 -2.80 19.03
N ASP A 296 -16.20 -1.49 19.30
CA ASP A 296 -17.46 -0.73 19.29
C ASP A 296 -17.95 -0.36 17.87
N PHE A 297 -17.93 -1.34 16.96
CA PHE A 297 -18.50 -1.21 15.62
C PHE A 297 -20.02 -1.40 15.64
N ILE A 298 -20.70 -0.81 14.65
CA ILE A 298 -22.12 -1.07 14.43
C ILE A 298 -22.30 -2.57 14.17
N SER A 299 -22.97 -3.24 15.10
CA SER A 299 -23.27 -4.66 15.03
C SER A 299 -24.74 -4.90 15.35
N THR A 300 -25.38 -5.66 14.48
CA THR A 300 -26.75 -6.17 14.63
C THR A 300 -26.73 -7.68 14.44
N PRO A 301 -27.79 -8.41 14.79
CA PRO A 301 -27.87 -9.84 14.47
C PRO A 301 -27.62 -10.14 12.98
N ASN A 302 -27.99 -9.22 12.09
CA ASN A 302 -27.98 -9.39 10.64
C ASN A 302 -26.87 -8.62 9.93
N PHE A 303 -26.02 -7.86 10.61
CA PHE A 303 -24.90 -7.14 10.02
C PHE A 303 -23.82 -6.89 11.05
N TYR A 304 -22.58 -7.09 10.67
CA TYR A 304 -21.42 -6.82 11.50
C TYR A 304 -20.19 -6.66 10.63
N MET A 305 -19.27 -5.82 11.09
CA MET A 305 -17.93 -5.76 10.54
C MET A 305 -17.08 -6.82 11.23
N ASP A 306 -16.44 -7.66 10.44
CA ASP A 306 -15.49 -8.70 10.84
C ASP A 306 -14.71 -9.10 9.60
N TRP A 307 -13.78 -10.05 9.71
CA TRP A 307 -12.99 -10.49 8.56
C TRP A 307 -13.87 -10.94 7.39
N ILE A 308 -14.80 -11.86 7.60
CA ILE A 308 -15.80 -12.17 6.57
C ILE A 308 -17.02 -11.29 6.84
N GLU A 309 -17.08 -10.12 6.21
CA GLU A 309 -18.27 -9.29 6.31
C GLU A 309 -19.45 -10.00 5.64
N GLY A 310 -20.53 -10.16 6.39
CA GLY A 310 -21.72 -10.83 5.92
C GLY A 310 -22.93 -10.26 6.61
N GLY A 311 -23.82 -9.67 5.81
CA GLY A 311 -25.17 -9.37 6.24
C GLY A 311 -26.08 -10.58 6.00
N ALA A 312 -26.93 -10.95 6.97
CA ALA A 312 -28.02 -11.88 6.71
C ALA A 312 -29.16 -11.09 6.05
N LEU A 313 -29.41 -11.34 4.76
CA LEU A 313 -30.53 -10.70 4.05
C LEU A 313 -31.89 -11.23 4.52
N VAL A 314 -31.93 -12.42 5.13
CA VAL A 314 -33.10 -13.00 5.81
C VAL A 314 -32.62 -13.96 6.92
N LEU A 315 -33.37 -14.03 8.02
CA LEU A 315 -33.18 -14.96 9.15
C LEU A 315 -33.44 -16.43 8.78
#